data_AF-A0A524ITK0-F1
#
_entry.id   AF-A0A524ITK0-F1
#
_cell.length_a   1.000
_cell.length_b   1.000
_cell.length_c   1.000
_cell.angle_alpha   90.00
_cell.angle_beta   90.00
_cell.angle_gamma   90.00
#
_symmetry.space_group_name_H-M   'P 1'
#
loop_
_entity.id
_entity.type
_entity.pdbx_description
1 polymer ?
#
loop_
_entity_poly.entity_id
_entity_poly.type
_entity_poly.pdbx_seq_one_letter_code
_entity_poly.pdbx_strand_id
1 'polypeptide(L)'
;MIGQRPLEGLVDARLQLHWAAQVLARFGDARVEARADYSHSALTWDPGRACLRGELDPSGRRLELHPVDLVLRMSGPGGASAEFGLQGRSLGGAFSWLASLPGEEGRLELGEPDVPFHPVSTGAAFDPDIRDVAELAAWFHEEHTALERVRKVHLSASPV
;
A
#
# COMPACT_ATOMS: atom_id res chain seq x y z
N MET A 1 -3.19 20.71 4.05
CA MET A 1 -3.79 21.18 5.31
C MET A 1 -4.58 20.01 5.86
N ILE A 2 -4.40 19.67 7.13
CA ILE A 2 -5.00 18.50 7.78
C ILE A 2 -6.16 18.94 8.68
N GLY A 3 -7.18 18.10 8.81
CA GLY A 3 -8.39 18.37 9.58
C GLY A 3 -9.46 19.18 8.82
N GLN A 4 -9.49 19.13 7.49
CA GLN A 4 -10.46 19.89 6.67
C GLN A 4 -11.60 19.04 6.12
N ARG A 5 -11.47 17.71 6.20
CA ARG A 5 -12.41 16.76 5.62
C ARG A 5 -13.36 16.17 6.68
N PRO A 6 -14.62 15.86 6.31
CA PRO A 6 -15.54 15.16 7.20
C PRO A 6 -15.01 13.78 7.61
N LEU A 7 -15.26 13.38 8.86
CA LEU A 7 -14.75 12.12 9.41
C LEU A 7 -15.23 10.89 8.62
N GLU A 8 -16.49 10.88 8.18
CA GLU A 8 -17.04 9.75 7.42
C GLU A 8 -16.29 9.51 6.11
N GLY A 9 -16.01 10.57 5.34
CA GLY A 9 -15.26 10.46 4.08
C GLY A 9 -13.82 10.00 4.29
N LEU A 10 -13.16 10.49 5.35
CA LEU A 10 -11.83 10.02 5.73
C LEU A 10 -11.83 8.55 6.16
N VAL A 11 -12.85 8.09 6.88
CA VAL A 11 -12.97 6.68 7.30
C VAL A 11 -13.18 5.79 6.08
N ASP A 12 -14.06 6.16 5.15
CA ASP A 12 -14.30 5.43 3.90
C ASP A 12 -13.01 5.35 3.06
N ALA A 13 -12.38 6.48 2.76
CA ALA A 13 -11.13 6.53 2.01
C ALA A 13 -10.02 5.72 2.67
N ARG A 14 -9.90 5.77 4.01
CA ARG A 14 -8.92 4.98 4.75
C ARG A 14 -9.18 3.48 4.62
N LEU A 15 -10.43 3.04 4.72
CA LEU A 15 -10.77 1.62 4.56
C LEU A 15 -10.45 1.14 3.14
N GLN A 16 -10.80 1.93 2.12
CA GLN A 16 -10.43 1.63 0.73
C GLN A 16 -8.91 1.51 0.55
N LEU A 17 -8.14 2.48 1.04
CA LEU A 17 -6.67 2.42 1.00
C LEU A 17 -6.10 1.24 1.80
N HIS A 18 -6.72 0.88 2.93
CA HIS A 18 -6.31 -0.27 3.73
C HIS A 18 -6.49 -1.58 2.94
N TRP A 19 -7.61 -1.76 2.24
CA TRP A 19 -7.82 -2.90 1.35
C TRP A 19 -6.85 -2.90 0.16
N ALA A 20 -6.50 -1.74 -0.39
CA ALA A 20 -5.46 -1.65 -1.40
C ALA A 20 -4.07 -2.06 -0.86
N ALA A 21 -3.75 -1.66 0.38
CA ALA A 21 -2.51 -2.02 1.06
C ALA A 21 -2.41 -3.54 1.32
N GLN A 22 -3.53 -4.25 1.48
CA GLN A 22 -3.52 -5.72 1.57
C GLN A 22 -2.91 -6.38 0.33
N VAL A 23 -3.03 -5.78 -0.86
CA VAL A 23 -2.37 -6.31 -2.07
C VAL A 23 -0.85 -6.29 -1.93
N LEU A 24 -0.28 -5.24 -1.32
CA LEU A 24 1.16 -5.14 -1.06
C LEU A 24 1.61 -6.15 -0.01
N ALA A 25 0.87 -6.27 1.10
CA ALA A 25 1.18 -7.23 2.16
C ALA A 25 1.19 -8.67 1.62
N ARG A 26 0.20 -9.03 0.79
CA ARG A 26 0.12 -10.36 0.16
C ARG A 26 1.21 -10.62 -0.87
N PHE A 27 1.63 -9.60 -1.61
CA PHE A 27 2.82 -9.72 -2.44
C PHE A 27 4.06 -10.04 -1.57
N GLY A 28 4.23 -9.33 -0.46
CA GLY A 28 5.30 -9.58 0.51
C GLY A 28 5.28 -11.01 1.06
N ASP A 29 4.14 -11.45 1.61
CA ASP A 29 3.94 -12.80 2.15
C ASP A 29 4.28 -13.91 1.14
N ALA A 30 3.99 -13.69 -0.14
CA ALA A 30 4.14 -14.71 -1.17
C ALA A 30 5.52 -14.70 -1.85
N ARG A 31 6.19 -13.55 -1.91
CA ARG A 31 7.38 -13.34 -2.76
C ARG A 31 8.64 -12.99 -1.98
N VAL A 32 8.52 -12.55 -0.75
CA VAL A 32 9.65 -12.18 0.11
C VAL A 32 9.87 -13.31 1.11
N GLU A 33 11.14 -13.65 1.35
CA GLU A 33 11.48 -14.68 2.33
C GLU A 33 10.90 -14.31 3.71
N ALA A 34 10.13 -15.25 4.28
CA ALA A 34 9.49 -15.04 5.57
C ALA A 34 10.55 -14.82 6.67
N ARG A 35 10.33 -13.78 7.46
CA ARG A 35 11.19 -13.40 8.59
C ARG A 35 10.43 -13.60 9.90
N ALA A 36 11.15 -13.93 10.96
CA ALA A 36 10.57 -14.25 12.27
C ALA A 36 9.79 -13.08 12.91
N ASP A 37 10.09 -11.84 12.51
CA ASP A 37 9.44 -10.61 12.96
C ASP A 37 8.33 -10.12 12.02
N TYR A 38 7.97 -10.91 11.00
CA TYR A 38 7.00 -10.56 9.96
C TYR A 38 7.36 -9.32 9.11
N SER A 39 8.61 -8.85 9.14
CA SER A 39 9.02 -7.66 8.37
C SER A 39 9.00 -7.86 6.85
N HIS A 40 8.78 -9.07 6.35
CA HIS A 40 8.67 -9.40 4.94
C HIS A 40 7.35 -8.90 4.29
N SER A 41 6.32 -8.62 5.08
CA SER A 41 5.07 -7.96 4.65
C SER A 41 4.89 -6.56 5.22
N ALA A 42 5.96 -5.99 5.81
CA ALA A 42 5.95 -4.63 6.29
C ALA A 42 5.78 -3.63 5.12
N LEU A 43 5.09 -2.54 5.41
CA LEU A 43 4.90 -1.43 4.49
C LEU A 43 5.57 -0.18 5.06
N THR A 44 6.40 0.46 4.26
CA THR A 44 7.11 1.68 4.66
C THR A 44 6.62 2.85 3.80
N TRP A 45 6.40 4.00 4.44
CA TRP A 45 6.08 5.22 3.73
C TRP A 45 7.35 5.81 3.10
N ASP A 46 7.37 6.03 1.78
CA ASP A 46 8.38 6.86 1.14
C ASP A 46 7.86 8.31 1.01
N PRO A 47 8.44 9.27 1.75
CA PRO A 47 8.00 10.65 1.72
C PRO A 47 8.37 11.39 0.43
N GLY A 48 9.39 10.94 -0.31
CA GLY A 48 9.84 11.56 -1.57
C GLY A 48 8.95 11.21 -2.76
N ARG A 49 8.27 10.06 -2.72
CA ARG A 49 7.29 9.62 -3.72
C ARG A 49 5.85 9.64 -3.23
N ALA A 50 5.63 9.96 -1.95
CA ALA A 50 4.33 9.92 -1.28
C ALA A 50 3.57 8.60 -1.51
N CYS A 51 4.27 7.48 -1.27
CA CYS A 51 3.71 6.14 -1.49
C CYS A 51 4.04 5.18 -0.35
N LEU A 52 3.19 4.16 -0.17
CA LEU A 52 3.52 2.99 0.64
C LEU A 52 4.29 2.00 -0.21
N ARG A 53 5.34 1.42 0.36
CA ARG A 53 6.22 0.46 -0.31
C ARG A 53 6.30 -0.84 0.46
N GLY A 54 6.16 -1.95 -0.24
CA GLY A 54 6.58 -3.25 0.29
C GLY A 54 8.09 -3.45 0.22
N GLU A 55 8.50 -4.63 0.68
CA GLU A 55 9.86 -5.14 0.57
C GLU A 55 10.23 -5.51 -0.89
N LEU A 56 11.54 -5.62 -1.16
CA LEU A 56 12.02 -6.17 -2.43
C LEU A 56 11.91 -7.69 -2.41
N ASP A 57 11.41 -8.26 -3.50
CA ASP A 57 11.50 -9.69 -3.73
C ASP A 57 12.94 -10.10 -4.16
N PRO A 58 13.26 -11.40 -4.20
CA PRO A 58 14.59 -11.88 -4.63
C PRO A 58 14.98 -11.50 -6.06
N SER A 59 14.03 -11.12 -6.92
CA SER A 59 14.27 -10.65 -8.27
C SER A 59 14.52 -9.13 -8.36
N GLY A 60 14.48 -8.42 -7.23
CA GLY A 60 14.64 -6.98 -7.15
C GLY A 60 13.39 -6.20 -7.57
N ARG A 61 12.22 -6.84 -7.57
CA ARG A 61 10.93 -6.20 -7.81
C ARG A 61 10.30 -5.72 -6.51
N ARG A 62 9.51 -4.66 -6.59
CA ARG A 62 8.80 -4.07 -5.43
C ARG A 62 7.45 -3.52 -5.86
N LEU A 63 6.43 -3.84 -5.08
CA LEU A 63 5.09 -3.27 -5.21
C LEU A 63 4.94 -2.02 -4.33
N GLU A 64 4.40 -0.96 -4.92
CA GLU A 64 4.14 0.33 -4.30
C GLU A 64 2.65 0.69 -4.46
N LEU A 65 2.06 1.33 -3.45
CA LEU A 65 0.74 1.94 -3.50
C LEU A 65 0.91 3.45 -3.44
N HIS A 66 0.49 4.14 -4.49
CA HIS A 66 0.44 5.59 -4.61
C HIS A 66 -0.98 6.05 -4.25
N PRO A 67 -1.24 6.51 -3.01
CA PRO A 67 -2.60 6.78 -2.57
C PRO A 67 -3.24 7.88 -3.39
N VAL A 68 -2.54 9.01 -3.57
CA VAL A 68 -3.05 10.20 -4.26
C VAL A 68 -3.45 9.90 -5.71
N ASP A 69 -2.71 9.04 -6.40
CA ASP A 69 -3.04 8.66 -7.79
C ASP A 69 -3.98 7.45 -7.86
N LEU A 70 -4.23 6.79 -6.72
CA LEU A 70 -4.88 5.48 -6.61
C LEU A 70 -4.28 4.45 -7.56
N VAL A 71 -2.95 4.32 -7.54
CA VAL A 71 -2.21 3.43 -8.43
C VAL A 71 -1.39 2.41 -7.64
N LEU A 72 -1.44 1.16 -8.06
CA LEU A 72 -0.43 0.16 -7.73
C LEU A 72 0.69 0.23 -8.78
N ARG A 73 1.94 0.29 -8.34
CA ARG A 73 3.11 0.30 -9.21
C ARG A 73 4.03 -0.85 -8.84
N MET A 74 4.27 -1.75 -9.78
CA MET A 74 5.35 -2.72 -9.70
C MET A 74 6.59 -2.10 -10.32
N SER A 75 7.64 -1.91 -9.53
CA SER A 75 8.97 -1.51 -9.99
C SER A 75 9.90 -2.71 -10.05
N GLY A 76 10.89 -2.69 -10.94
CA GLY A 76 11.86 -3.77 -11.08
C GLY A 76 13.24 -3.31 -11.56
N PRO A 77 14.16 -4.26 -11.76
CA PRO A 77 15.53 -3.98 -12.21
C PRO A 77 15.55 -3.20 -13.53
N GLY A 78 16.56 -2.36 -13.70
CA GLY A 78 16.75 -1.59 -14.94
C GLY A 78 15.70 -0.50 -15.20
N GLY A 79 14.89 -0.14 -14.18
CA GLY A 79 13.87 0.90 -14.31
C GLY A 79 12.55 0.41 -14.93
N ALA A 80 12.36 -0.90 -15.07
CA ALA A 80 11.08 -1.46 -15.50
C ALA A 80 9.96 -1.10 -14.51
N SER A 81 8.82 -0.69 -15.02
CA SER A 81 7.64 -0.41 -14.21
C SER A 81 6.35 -0.83 -14.91
N ALA A 82 5.42 -1.41 -14.15
CA ALA A 82 4.05 -1.66 -14.56
C ALA A 82 3.11 -0.99 -13.56
N GLU A 83 1.99 -0.46 -14.05
CA GLU A 83 1.03 0.28 -13.22
C GLU A 83 -0.39 -0.26 -13.39
N PHE A 84 -1.18 -0.11 -12.33
CA PHE A 84 -2.59 -0.42 -12.31
C PHE A 84 -3.36 0.63 -11.52
N GLY A 85 -4.21 1.38 -12.21
CA GLY A 85 -5.16 2.29 -11.58
C GLY A 85 -6.25 1.51 -10.85
N LEU A 86 -6.47 1.85 -9.58
CA LEU A 86 -7.48 1.25 -8.71
C LEU A 86 -8.86 1.88 -8.90
N GLN A 87 -8.94 3.16 -9.28
CA GLN A 87 -10.20 3.87 -9.47
C GLN A 87 -11.15 3.12 -10.42
N GLY A 88 -12.35 2.81 -9.95
CA GLY A 88 -13.36 2.05 -10.69
C GLY A 88 -13.04 0.56 -10.87
N ARG A 89 -11.99 0.03 -10.22
CA ARG A 89 -11.58 -1.39 -10.29
C ARG A 89 -11.83 -2.08 -8.95
N SER A 90 -12.00 -3.39 -8.98
CA SER A 90 -12.18 -4.19 -7.76
C SER A 90 -10.85 -4.70 -7.21
N LEU A 91 -10.85 -5.12 -5.95
CA LEU A 91 -9.72 -5.80 -5.31
C LEU A 91 -9.30 -7.07 -6.07
N GLY A 92 -10.27 -7.87 -6.53
CA GLY A 92 -9.98 -9.04 -7.39
C GLY A 92 -9.34 -8.66 -8.72
N GLY A 93 -9.68 -7.49 -9.27
CA GLY A 93 -9.01 -6.92 -10.44
C GLY A 93 -7.54 -6.60 -10.20
N ALA A 94 -7.21 -6.07 -9.02
CA ALA A 94 -5.82 -5.79 -8.62
C ALA A 94 -4.99 -7.08 -8.49
N PHE A 95 -5.52 -8.12 -7.84
CA PHE A 95 -4.84 -9.42 -7.78
C PHE A 95 -4.67 -10.07 -9.15
N SER A 96 -5.68 -9.95 -10.01
CA SER A 96 -5.63 -10.49 -11.38
C SER A 96 -4.60 -9.77 -12.23
N TRP A 97 -4.47 -8.45 -12.07
CA TRP A 97 -3.39 -7.68 -12.70
C TRP A 97 -2.02 -8.13 -12.20
N LEU A 98 -1.85 -8.28 -10.88
CA LEU A 98 -0.58 -8.71 -10.31
C LEU A 98 -0.17 -10.08 -10.84
N ALA A 99 -1.09 -11.06 -10.85
CA ALA A 99 -0.87 -12.39 -11.43
C ALA A 99 -0.61 -12.40 -12.95
N SER A 100 -0.87 -11.29 -13.65
CA SER A 100 -0.57 -11.16 -15.09
C SER A 100 0.85 -10.65 -15.37
N LEU A 101 1.57 -10.17 -14.35
CA LEU A 101 2.92 -9.64 -14.54
C LEU A 101 3.94 -10.77 -14.77
N PRO A 102 5.01 -10.54 -15.55
CA PRO A 102 6.07 -11.52 -15.74
C PRO A 102 6.71 -11.95 -14.41
N GLY A 103 6.91 -13.25 -14.23
CA GLY A 103 7.41 -13.82 -12.98
C GLY A 103 6.37 -13.94 -11.86
N GLU A 104 5.13 -13.49 -12.11
CA GLU A 104 4.00 -13.72 -11.21
C GLU A 104 3.24 -15.01 -11.56
N GLU A 105 3.96 -16.13 -11.75
CA GLU A 105 3.30 -17.42 -11.87
C GLU A 105 2.69 -17.80 -10.52
N GLY A 106 1.38 -18.07 -10.50
CA GLY A 106 0.64 -18.46 -9.30
C GLY A 106 -0.40 -17.43 -8.87
N ARG A 107 -1.52 -17.91 -8.33
CA ARG A 107 -2.61 -17.07 -7.85
C ARG A 107 -2.26 -16.53 -6.46
N LEU A 108 -2.09 -15.21 -6.36
CA LEU A 108 -2.12 -14.53 -5.07
C LEU A 108 -3.58 -14.42 -4.62
N GLU A 109 -3.84 -14.85 -3.38
CA GLU A 109 -5.15 -14.74 -2.76
C GLU A 109 -5.05 -13.86 -1.52
N LEU A 110 -6.14 -13.15 -1.23
CA LEU A 110 -6.23 -12.19 -0.13
C LEU A 110 -6.13 -12.84 1.26
N GLY A 111 -6.36 -14.14 1.36
CA GLY A 111 -6.55 -14.84 2.65
C GLY A 111 -7.70 -14.24 3.45
N GLU A 112 -7.63 -14.37 4.78
CA GLU A 112 -8.54 -13.72 5.74
C GLU A 112 -7.78 -12.58 6.44
N PRO A 113 -7.81 -11.36 5.89
CA PRO A 113 -7.12 -10.23 6.51
C PRO A 113 -7.93 -9.69 7.69
N ASP A 114 -7.24 -9.34 8.78
CA ASP A 114 -7.84 -8.71 9.98
C ASP A 114 -8.11 -7.22 9.72
N VAL A 115 -9.10 -6.96 8.88
CA VAL A 115 -9.46 -5.62 8.41
C VAL A 115 -10.96 -5.44 8.54
N PRO A 116 -11.44 -4.25 8.98
CA PRO A 116 -12.87 -3.98 9.03
C PRO A 116 -13.53 -4.20 7.67
N PHE A 117 -14.76 -4.74 7.70
CA PHE A 117 -15.57 -4.94 6.52
C PHE A 117 -15.70 -3.64 5.70
N HIS A 118 -15.60 -3.76 4.39
CA HIS A 118 -15.86 -2.70 3.43
C HIS A 118 -16.36 -3.32 2.11
N PRO A 119 -17.29 -2.69 1.35
CA PRO A 119 -17.80 -3.26 0.11
C PRO A 119 -16.74 -3.72 -0.91
N VAL A 120 -15.59 -3.05 -0.93
CA VAL A 120 -14.41 -3.42 -1.76
C VAL A 120 -13.95 -4.86 -1.49
N SER A 121 -14.04 -5.34 -0.24
CA SER A 121 -13.63 -6.71 0.12
C SER A 121 -14.50 -7.79 -0.55
N THR A 122 -15.74 -7.42 -0.90
CA THR A 122 -16.71 -8.29 -1.57
C THR A 122 -16.85 -8.01 -3.07
N GLY A 123 -15.96 -7.18 -3.64
CA GLY A 123 -15.87 -6.97 -5.08
C GLY A 123 -16.42 -5.62 -5.59
N ALA A 124 -16.86 -4.72 -4.71
CA ALA A 124 -17.12 -3.34 -5.13
C ALA A 124 -15.84 -2.67 -5.66
N ALA A 125 -16.02 -1.65 -6.48
CA ALA A 125 -14.90 -0.87 -7.00
C ALA A 125 -14.30 0.05 -5.93
N PHE A 126 -13.01 0.35 -6.05
CA PHE A 126 -12.42 1.50 -5.36
C PHE A 126 -12.98 2.78 -5.98
N ASP A 127 -13.53 3.64 -5.16
CA ASP A 127 -14.07 4.95 -5.53
C ASP A 127 -14.03 5.93 -4.34
N PRO A 128 -12.87 6.21 -3.75
CA PRO A 128 -12.79 7.17 -2.65
C PRO A 128 -12.79 8.61 -3.19
N ASP A 129 -13.25 9.59 -2.39
CA ASP A 129 -13.06 11.00 -2.74
C ASP A 129 -11.56 11.32 -2.70
N ILE A 130 -11.03 11.78 -3.84
CA ILE A 130 -9.61 12.09 -4.02
C ILE A 130 -9.10 13.12 -3.01
N ARG A 131 -9.97 14.00 -2.51
CA ARG A 131 -9.61 15.01 -1.50
C ARG A 131 -9.43 14.39 -0.12
N ASP A 132 -10.21 13.35 0.21
CA ASP A 132 -10.04 12.58 1.44
C ASP A 132 -8.74 11.77 1.40
N VAL A 133 -8.46 11.14 0.25
CA VAL A 133 -7.20 10.43 0.00
C VAL A 133 -5.98 11.35 0.10
N ALA A 134 -6.05 12.55 -0.47
CA ALA A 134 -4.97 13.53 -0.39
C ALA A 134 -4.73 14.00 1.05
N GLU A 135 -5.79 14.21 1.84
CA GLU A 135 -5.63 14.54 3.27
C GLU A 135 -4.99 13.37 4.04
N LEU A 136 -5.42 12.12 3.81
CA LEU A 136 -4.80 10.94 4.43
C LEU A 136 -3.31 10.82 4.05
N ALA A 137 -2.94 11.01 2.78
CA ALA A 137 -1.54 11.00 2.35
C ALA A 137 -0.71 12.08 3.07
N ALA A 138 -1.29 13.26 3.31
CA ALA A 138 -0.66 14.29 4.12
C ALA A 138 -0.49 13.84 5.58
N TRP A 139 -1.44 13.09 6.15
CA TRP A 139 -1.32 12.54 7.52
C TRP A 139 -0.12 11.59 7.62
N PHE A 140 0.02 10.65 6.67
CA PHE A 140 1.18 9.74 6.62
C PHE A 140 2.50 10.50 6.50
N HIS A 141 2.54 11.56 5.69
CA HIS A 141 3.76 12.36 5.52
C HIS A 141 4.16 13.12 6.80
N GLU A 142 3.19 13.74 7.47
CA GLU A 142 3.43 14.46 8.73
C GLU A 142 3.83 13.51 9.86
N GLU A 143 3.18 12.34 9.95
CA GLU A 143 3.52 11.31 10.92
C GLU A 143 4.93 10.75 10.69
N HIS A 144 5.28 10.40 9.45
CA HIS A 144 6.64 9.97 9.11
C HIS A 144 7.67 11.04 9.52
N THR A 145 7.41 12.31 9.20
CA THR A 145 8.28 13.43 9.59
C THR A 145 8.43 13.55 11.11
N ALA A 146 7.34 13.37 11.87
CA ALA A 146 7.37 13.42 13.32
C ALA A 146 8.17 12.24 13.90
N LEU A 147 7.94 11.02 13.42
CA LEU A 147 8.64 9.81 13.86
C LEU A 147 10.14 9.87 13.54
N GLU A 148 10.51 10.39 12.37
CA GLU A 148 11.89 10.63 11.98
C GLU A 148 12.61 11.61 12.92
N ARG A 149 11.92 12.64 13.43
CA ARG A 149 12.47 13.54 14.46
C ARG A 149 12.74 12.80 15.76
N VAL A 150 11.82 11.93 16.19
CA VAL A 150 11.99 11.12 17.41
C VAL A 150 13.18 10.17 17.25
N ARG A 151 13.32 9.49 16.11
CA ARG A 151 14.44 8.58 15.82
C ARG A 151 15.80 9.29 15.91
N LYS A 152 15.90 10.52 15.39
CA LYS A 152 17.14 11.31 15.47
C LYS A 152 17.58 11.60 16.91
N VAL A 153 16.64 11.61 17.86
CA VAL A 153 16.90 11.82 19.29
C VAL A 153 17.15 10.50 20.01
N HIS A 154 16.54 9.41 19.56
CA HIS A 154 16.64 8.08 20.15
C HIS A 154 17.30 7.09 19.19
N LEU A 155 18.64 7.03 19.20
CA LEU A 155 19.44 6.24 18.25
C LEU A 155 19.20 4.71 18.31
N SER A 156 18.55 4.21 19.37
CA SER A 156 18.14 2.81 19.49
C SER A 156 16.77 2.51 18.86
N ALA A 157 16.06 3.54 18.37
CA ALA A 157 14.78 3.35 17.69
C ALA A 157 15.02 2.83 16.25
N SER A 158 14.23 1.82 15.86
CA SER A 158 14.25 1.28 14.51
C SER A 158 13.83 2.33 13.47
N PRO A 159 14.26 2.19 12.20
CA PRO A 159 13.74 2.98 11.10
C PRO A 159 12.21 2.86 10.96
N VAL A 160 11.57 3.95 10.53
CA VAL A 160 10.14 4.06 10.21
C VAL A 160 9.91 4.15 8.72
#